data_AF-A0A7S2JRT3-F1
#
_entry.id   AF-A0A7S2JRT3-F1
#
_cell.length_a   1.000
_cell.length_b   1.000
_cell.length_c   1.000
_cell.angle_alpha   90.00
_cell.angle_beta   90.00
_cell.angle_gamma   90.00
#
_symmetry.space_group_name_H-M   'P 1'
#
loop_
_entity.id
_entity.type
_entity.pdbx_description
1 polymer ?
#
loop_
_entity_poly.entity_id
_entity_poly.type
_entity_poly.pdbx_seq_one_letter_code
_entity_poly.pdbx_strand_id
1 'polypeptide(L)'
;MLDGCVVDDEPIRVNKKQKRRNVPSTEAPKQRLMRNSAGGFVPPIFTLPPSFPPFFSGCNKHPDFTNFVCGFQETLDYVLASRPADDAPSIGFALMATAPMPNRDVIVPYIAMPNGHMPSDHVSVVCDLKFEEKRNMEILDNFNFATTDMEGP
;
A
#
# COMPACT_ATOMS: atom_id res chain seq x y z
N MET A 1 5.99 39.00 4.51
CA MET A 1 5.17 38.18 3.60
C MET A 1 5.37 36.71 3.93
N LEU A 2 4.65 36.25 4.95
CA LEU A 2 4.07 34.92 5.14
C LEU A 2 3.09 35.13 6.30
N ASP A 3 1.94 35.75 5.99
CA ASP A 3 0.92 36.04 7.00
C ASP A 3 0.11 34.77 7.26
N GLY A 4 0.19 34.30 8.51
CA GLY A 4 -0.90 33.65 9.26
C GLY A 4 -1.48 32.35 8.72
N CYS A 5 -0.85 31.21 9.02
CA CYS A 5 -1.59 29.95 9.20
C CYS A 5 -1.91 29.77 10.69
N VAL A 6 -3.12 30.18 11.09
CA VAL A 6 -3.68 29.87 12.40
C VAL A 6 -4.29 28.47 12.32
N VAL A 7 -3.83 27.55 13.16
CA VAL A 7 -4.46 26.24 13.37
C VAL A 7 -5.31 26.32 14.63
N ASP A 8 -6.61 26.14 14.48
CA ASP A 8 -7.55 26.05 15.60
C ASP A 8 -7.39 24.69 16.30
N ASP A 9 -6.88 24.71 17.54
CA ASP A 9 -6.77 23.56 18.43
C ASP A 9 -8.11 23.26 19.11
N GLU A 10 -8.91 22.34 18.56
CA GLU A 10 -10.07 21.76 19.27
C GLU A 10 -9.77 20.32 19.74
N PRO A 11 -9.86 20.01 21.06
CA PRO A 11 -9.54 18.69 21.57
C PRO A 11 -10.65 17.65 21.32
N ILE A 12 -10.30 16.54 20.67
CA ILE A 12 -11.19 15.41 20.38
C ILE A 12 -11.58 14.68 21.68
N ARG A 13 -12.88 14.71 22.02
CA ARG A 13 -13.48 13.90 23.10
C ARG A 13 -13.54 12.41 22.72
N VAL A 14 -12.82 11.57 23.46
CA VAL A 14 -12.83 10.11 23.30
C VAL A 14 -14.01 9.49 24.08
N ASN A 15 -15.02 8.99 23.37
CA ASN A 15 -16.06 8.14 23.97
C ASN A 15 -15.74 6.65 23.78
N LYS A 16 -15.48 5.97 24.90
CA LYS A 16 -15.29 4.52 25.01
C LYS A 16 -16.63 3.78 24.92
N LYS A 17 -16.74 2.84 23.97
CA LYS A 17 -17.33 1.47 24.09
C LYS A 17 -17.85 0.99 22.74
N GLN A 18 -17.19 -0.01 22.15
CA GLN A 18 -17.89 -0.90 21.21
C GLN A 18 -17.38 -2.34 21.30
N LYS A 19 -18.33 -3.19 21.65
CA LYS A 19 -18.24 -4.62 21.94
C LYS A 19 -18.01 -5.38 20.63
N ARG A 20 -16.84 -6.02 20.48
CA ARG A 20 -16.50 -6.87 19.34
C ARG A 20 -17.42 -8.09 19.27
N ARG A 21 -18.18 -8.23 18.18
CA ARG A 21 -18.75 -9.52 17.75
C ARG A 21 -17.94 -9.99 16.54
N ASN A 22 -17.37 -11.19 16.62
CA ASN A 22 -16.74 -11.86 15.49
C ASN A 22 -17.83 -12.45 14.59
N VAL A 23 -17.81 -12.11 13.31
CA VAL A 23 -18.54 -12.81 12.25
C VAL A 23 -17.52 -13.11 11.15
N PRO A 24 -17.38 -14.37 10.68
CA PRO A 24 -16.48 -14.71 9.60
C PRO A 24 -17.11 -14.29 8.27
N SER A 25 -16.48 -13.35 7.55
CA SER A 25 -16.97 -12.87 6.26
C SER A 25 -16.29 -13.60 5.11
N THR A 26 -16.96 -14.63 4.58
CA THR A 26 -16.65 -15.27 3.31
C THR A 26 -17.39 -14.55 2.17
N GLU A 27 -17.16 -13.24 1.99
CA GLU A 27 -17.68 -12.49 0.85
C GLU A 27 -16.54 -11.74 0.15
N ALA A 28 -16.40 -11.95 -1.16
CA ALA A 28 -15.53 -11.18 -2.03
C ALA A 28 -15.85 -9.68 -1.91
N PRO A 29 -14.84 -8.78 -1.97
CA PRO A 29 -15.05 -7.36 -1.69
C PRO A 29 -15.95 -6.74 -2.76
N LYS A 30 -17.19 -6.41 -2.36
CA LYS A 30 -18.11 -5.57 -3.14
C LYS A 30 -17.40 -4.23 -3.40
N GLN A 31 -17.16 -3.90 -4.68
CA GLN A 31 -16.60 -2.62 -5.07
C GLN A 31 -17.40 -1.50 -4.41
N ARG A 32 -16.74 -0.73 -3.54
CA ARG A 32 -17.37 0.35 -2.80
C ARG A 32 -17.64 1.50 -3.76
N LEU A 33 -18.91 1.70 -4.11
CA LEU A 33 -19.37 2.84 -4.90
C LEU A 33 -18.95 4.14 -4.21
N MET A 34 -17.97 4.84 -4.78
CA MET A 34 -17.63 6.20 -4.38
C MET A 34 -18.86 7.08 -4.68
N ARG A 35 -19.40 7.72 -3.64
CA ARG A 35 -20.63 8.51 -3.74
C ARG A 35 -20.27 9.85 -4.39
N ASN A 36 -20.61 10.01 -5.67
CA ASN A 36 -20.38 11.25 -6.41
C ASN A 36 -21.26 12.37 -5.84
N SER A 37 -20.65 13.50 -5.49
CA SER A 37 -21.33 14.75 -5.12
C SER A 37 -21.70 15.62 -6.34
N ALA A 38 -21.40 15.17 -7.56
CA ALA A 38 -21.79 15.82 -8.81
C ALA A 38 -22.94 15.04 -9.46
N GLY A 39 -24.04 15.74 -9.78
CA GLY A 39 -25.30 15.16 -10.20
C GLY A 39 -25.23 14.17 -11.36
N GLY A 40 -26.06 13.13 -11.29
CA GLY A 40 -26.55 12.30 -12.41
C GLY A 40 -25.54 11.44 -13.17
N PHE A 41 -24.24 11.67 -13.06
CA PHE A 41 -23.25 10.93 -13.84
C PHE A 41 -22.90 9.60 -13.15
N VAL A 42 -23.43 8.51 -13.69
CA VAL A 42 -22.96 7.15 -13.36
C VAL A 42 -21.62 6.95 -14.08
N PRO A 43 -20.50 6.81 -13.36
CA PRO A 43 -19.22 6.58 -14.00
C PRO A 43 -19.24 5.21 -14.71
N PRO A 44 -18.51 5.06 -15.83
CA PRO A 44 -18.38 3.78 -16.50
C PRO A 44 -17.78 2.74 -15.56
N ILE A 45 -18.32 1.53 -15.57
CA ILE A 45 -17.75 0.40 -14.85
C ILE A 45 -16.53 -0.06 -15.65
N PHE A 46 -15.37 -0.07 -14.99
CA PHE A 46 -14.15 -0.62 -15.55
C PHE A 46 -13.74 -1.87 -14.78
N THR A 47 -13.46 -2.95 -15.51
CA THR A 47 -13.01 -4.22 -14.96
C THR A 47 -11.57 -4.45 -15.36
N LEU A 48 -10.71 -4.76 -14.39
CA LEU A 48 -9.32 -5.11 -14.67
C LEU A 48 -9.25 -6.52 -15.31
N PRO A 49 -8.37 -6.74 -16.30
CA PRO A 49 -8.14 -8.07 -16.85
C PRO A 49 -7.68 -9.06 -15.77
N PRO A 50 -8.02 -10.36 -15.86
CA PRO A 50 -7.49 -11.37 -14.95
C PRO A 50 -5.96 -11.44 -14.92
N SER A 51 -5.30 -11.13 -16.04
CA SER A 51 -3.84 -11.06 -16.15
C SER A 51 -3.21 -9.84 -15.47
N PHE A 52 -4.01 -8.93 -14.91
CA PHE A 52 -3.50 -7.77 -14.20
C PHE A 52 -2.90 -8.23 -12.86
N PRO A 53 -1.60 -7.99 -12.63
CA PRO A 53 -0.94 -8.56 -11.47
C PRO A 53 -1.48 -7.97 -10.16
N PRO A 54 -1.51 -8.77 -9.08
CA PRO A 54 -1.78 -8.24 -7.76
C PRO A 54 -0.66 -7.29 -7.32
N PHE A 55 -1.01 -6.07 -6.93
CA PHE A 55 -0.06 -5.08 -6.42
C PHE A 55 -0.06 -5.03 -4.89
N PHE A 56 1.09 -4.68 -4.32
CA PHE A 56 1.23 -4.29 -2.91
C PHE A 56 1.94 -2.95 -2.80
N SER A 57 1.74 -2.25 -1.69
CA SER A 57 2.45 -1.02 -1.38
C SER A 57 3.87 -1.33 -0.89
N GLY A 58 4.86 -0.56 -1.33
CA GLY A 58 6.22 -0.58 -0.81
C GLY A 58 6.33 -0.16 0.66
N CYS A 59 5.26 0.34 1.26
CA CYS A 59 5.19 0.66 2.68
C CYS A 59 4.47 -0.44 3.47
N ASN A 60 5.08 -0.88 4.58
CA ASN A 60 4.45 -1.82 5.52
C ASN A 60 3.13 -1.27 6.09
N LYS A 61 3.09 0.04 6.35
CA LYS A 61 1.91 0.79 6.75
C LYS A 61 1.90 2.08 5.93
N HIS A 62 0.74 2.49 5.44
CA HIS A 62 0.62 3.79 4.80
C HIS A 62 1.05 4.89 5.79
N PRO A 63 1.88 5.85 5.33
CA PRO A 63 2.23 7.00 6.15
C PRO A 63 0.98 7.82 6.49
N ASP A 64 1.10 8.67 7.51
CA ASP A 64 0.02 9.60 7.84
C ASP A 64 -0.08 10.70 6.77
N PHE A 65 1.04 11.06 6.15
CA PHE A 65 1.11 11.99 5.01
C PHE A 65 2.32 11.68 4.13
N THR A 66 2.22 12.04 2.86
CA THR A 66 3.38 12.16 1.96
C THR A 66 3.47 13.56 1.39
N ASN A 67 2.38 14.34 1.38
CA ASN A 67 2.39 15.77 1.12
C ASN A 67 2.03 16.52 2.40
N PHE A 68 2.76 17.60 2.71
CA PHE A 68 2.49 18.41 3.91
C PHE A 68 2.61 19.90 3.60
N VAL A 69 1.47 20.53 3.29
CA VAL A 69 1.37 21.99 3.10
C VAL A 69 0.34 22.58 4.07
N CYS A 70 0.30 23.91 4.20
CA CYS A 70 -0.69 24.54 5.08
C CYS A 70 -2.12 24.25 4.57
N GLY A 71 -2.96 23.70 5.44
CA GLY A 71 -4.35 23.37 5.13
C GLY A 71 -4.57 22.08 4.33
N PHE A 72 -3.51 21.37 3.92
CA PHE A 72 -3.63 20.12 3.18
C PHE A 72 -2.46 19.18 3.50
N GLN A 73 -2.78 18.03 4.10
CA GLN A 73 -1.81 17.06 4.61
C GLN A 73 -2.37 15.67 4.37
N GLU A 74 -1.91 14.99 3.31
CA GLU A 74 -2.50 13.74 2.87
C GLU A 74 -1.44 12.79 2.31
N THR A 75 -1.81 11.51 2.22
CA THR A 75 -0.99 10.48 1.59
C THR A 75 -1.37 10.32 0.13
N LEU A 76 -0.52 10.87 -0.74
CA LEU A 76 -0.73 10.95 -2.18
C LEU A 76 0.27 10.11 -2.98
N ASP A 77 1.40 9.75 -2.38
CA ASP A 77 2.50 9.09 -3.06
C ASP A 77 2.58 7.62 -2.66
N TYR A 78 2.70 6.75 -3.65
CA TYR A 78 2.72 5.30 -3.45
C TYR A 78 3.79 4.67 -4.36
N VAL A 79 4.61 3.80 -3.78
CA VAL A 79 5.37 2.81 -4.56
C VAL A 79 4.53 1.55 -4.63
N LEU A 80 4.13 1.15 -5.84
CA LEU A 80 3.37 -0.08 -6.07
C LEU A 80 4.26 -1.10 -6.77
N ALA A 81 4.31 -2.31 -6.23
CA ALA A 81 5.07 -3.42 -6.80
C ALA A 81 4.15 -4.63 -6.98
N SER A 82 4.38 -5.40 -8.05
CA SER A 82 3.60 -6.61 -8.35
C SER A 82 4.11 -7.80 -7.54
N ARG A 83 3.21 -8.67 -7.10
CA ARG A 83 3.55 -10.01 -6.62
C ARG A 83 3.51 -11.01 -7.78
N PRO A 84 4.31 -12.08 -7.73
CA PRO A 84 4.09 -13.19 -8.63
C PRO A 84 2.73 -13.86 -8.34
N ALA A 85 2.01 -14.26 -9.39
CA ALA A 85 0.72 -14.94 -9.29
C ALA A 85 0.58 -16.04 -10.37
N ASP A 86 -0.40 -16.93 -10.21
CA ASP A 86 -0.59 -18.09 -11.10
C ASP A 86 -1.16 -17.71 -12.47
N ASP A 87 -2.03 -16.71 -12.49
CA ASP A 87 -2.71 -16.15 -13.66
C ASP A 87 -2.04 -14.87 -14.19
N ALA A 88 -0.88 -14.50 -13.63
CA ALA A 88 -0.15 -13.26 -13.92
C ALA A 88 1.36 -13.56 -14.11
N PRO A 89 2.28 -12.57 -14.17
CA PRO A 89 3.69 -12.87 -14.38
C PRO A 89 4.25 -13.71 -13.21
N SER A 90 5.01 -14.76 -13.55
CA SER A 90 5.67 -15.66 -12.59
C SER A 90 6.79 -14.99 -11.78
N ILE A 91 7.21 -13.79 -12.19
CA ILE A 91 8.22 -12.96 -11.55
C ILE A 91 7.56 -11.69 -11.02
N GLY A 92 7.87 -11.34 -9.78
CA GLY A 92 7.44 -10.10 -9.13
C GLY A 92 8.44 -9.68 -8.05
N PHE A 93 7.92 -9.02 -7.02
CA PHE A 93 8.72 -8.48 -5.93
C PHE A 93 8.20 -8.92 -4.56
N ALA A 94 9.13 -9.02 -3.61
CA ALA A 94 8.88 -9.10 -2.18
C ALA A 94 9.44 -7.87 -1.47
N LEU A 95 8.69 -7.30 -0.53
CA LEU A 95 9.13 -6.19 0.31
C LEU A 95 10.15 -6.68 1.34
N MET A 96 11.35 -6.08 1.35
CA MET A 96 12.40 -6.39 2.32
C MET A 96 12.39 -5.40 3.48
N ALA A 97 12.35 -4.11 3.17
CA ALA A 97 12.37 -3.04 4.16
C ALA A 97 11.70 -1.78 3.63
N THR A 98 11.32 -0.90 4.54
CA THR A 98 10.80 0.44 4.23
C THR A 98 11.56 1.45 5.08
N ALA A 99 11.97 2.58 4.49
CA ALA A 99 12.53 3.67 5.25
C ALA A 99 11.49 4.25 6.23
N PRO A 100 11.89 4.69 7.43
CA PRO A 100 10.97 5.29 8.37
C PRO A 100 10.43 6.62 7.82
N MET A 101 9.12 6.80 7.91
CA MET A 101 8.46 8.05 7.54
C MET A 101 8.50 9.04 8.72
N PRO A 102 8.65 10.34 8.46
CA PRO A 102 8.60 11.35 9.51
C PRO A 102 7.26 11.32 10.24
N ASN A 103 7.30 11.37 11.57
CA ASN A 103 6.09 11.56 12.35
C ASN A 103 5.61 13.02 12.23
N ARG A 104 4.30 13.22 12.26
CA ARG A 104 3.66 14.55 12.22
C ARG A 104 4.20 15.48 13.29
N ASP A 105 4.44 14.98 14.50
CA ASP A 105 4.95 15.78 15.63
C ASP A 105 6.32 16.43 15.35
N VAL A 106 7.13 15.82 14.48
CA VAL A 106 8.44 16.34 14.08
C VAL A 106 8.31 17.44 13.03
N ILE A 107 7.24 17.41 12.22
CA ILE A 107 7.05 18.32 11.09
C ILE A 107 6.16 19.52 11.43
N VAL A 108 5.20 19.36 12.35
CA VAL A 108 4.31 20.44 12.81
C VAL A 108 5.05 21.74 13.22
N PRO A 109 6.21 21.69 13.91
CA PRO A 109 6.96 22.91 14.26
C PRO A 109 7.40 23.75 13.05
N TYR A 110 7.50 23.13 11.86
CA TYR A 110 7.88 23.82 10.63
C TYR A 110 6.69 24.39 9.84
N ILE A 111 5.46 24.23 10.33
CA ILE A 111 4.18 24.71 9.78
C ILE A 111 3.79 24.03 8.45
N ALA A 112 4.68 24.03 7.47
CA ALA A 112 4.48 23.46 6.15
C ALA A 112 5.82 23.08 5.52
N MET A 113 5.76 22.30 4.45
CA MET A 113 6.87 22.05 3.54
C MET A 113 6.57 22.68 2.16
N PRO A 114 7.60 23.02 1.35
CA PRO A 114 9.03 23.01 1.68
C PRO A 114 9.40 24.09 2.72
N ASN A 115 10.57 23.94 3.34
CA ASN A 115 11.15 24.90 4.28
C ASN A 115 12.68 24.78 4.31
N GLY A 116 13.35 25.49 5.22
CA GLY A 116 14.82 25.52 5.30
C GLY A 116 15.49 24.15 5.58
N HIS A 117 14.74 23.16 6.06
CA HIS A 117 15.24 21.80 6.35
C HIS A 117 14.74 20.75 5.35
N MET A 118 13.60 20.98 4.72
CA MET A 118 12.96 20.05 3.80
C MET A 118 12.73 20.72 2.44
N PRO A 119 13.44 20.30 1.38
CA PRO A 119 13.48 21.01 0.11
C PRO A 119 12.24 20.80 -0.78
N SER A 120 11.32 19.93 -0.40
CA SER A 120 10.07 19.63 -1.12
C SER A 120 8.89 19.59 -0.15
N ASP A 121 7.70 19.90 -0.66
CA ASP A 121 6.41 19.70 0.02
C ASP A 121 5.98 18.23 0.13
N HIS A 122 6.68 17.33 -0.59
CA HIS A 122 6.50 15.89 -0.49
C HIS A 122 7.65 15.21 0.26
N VAL A 123 7.31 14.17 1.03
CA VAL A 123 8.26 13.25 1.66
C VAL A 123 8.51 12.07 0.73
N SER A 124 9.78 11.76 0.49
CA SER A 124 10.16 10.61 -0.32
C SER A 124 9.74 9.29 0.33
N VAL A 125 9.03 8.47 -0.44
CA VAL A 125 8.72 7.08 -0.07
C VAL A 125 9.85 6.18 -0.57
N VAL A 126 10.50 5.46 0.35
CA VAL A 126 11.67 4.62 0.04
C VAL A 126 11.47 3.22 0.60
N CYS A 127 11.70 2.20 -0.23
CA CYS A 127 11.60 0.81 0.15
C CYS A 127 12.62 -0.05 -0.60
N ASP A 128 13.05 -1.13 0.05
CA ASP A 128 13.90 -2.16 -0.54
C ASP A 128 13.04 -3.32 -1.02
N LEU A 129 13.19 -3.66 -2.30
CA LEU A 129 12.46 -4.75 -2.95
C LEU A 129 13.44 -5.82 -3.41
N LYS A 130 13.02 -7.08 -3.31
CA LYS A 130 13.74 -8.23 -3.85
C LYS A 130 12.91 -8.89 -4.94
N PHE A 131 13.55 -9.31 -6.04
CA PHE A 131 12.89 -10.14 -7.03
C PHE A 131 12.45 -11.48 -6.42
N GLU A 132 11.22 -11.87 -6.71
CA GLU A 132 10.63 -13.13 -6.29
C GLU A 132 10.06 -13.85 -7.52
N GLU A 133 10.36 -15.13 -7.64
CA GLU A 133 9.85 -15.99 -8.71
C GLU A 133 9.03 -17.11 -8.08
N LYS A 134 7.79 -17.27 -8.54
CA LYS A 134 6.95 -18.39 -8.14
C LYS A 134 7.34 -19.59 -8.99
N ARG A 135 8.01 -20.56 -8.36
CA ARG A 135 8.30 -21.85 -9.00
C ARG A 135 7.07 -22.75 -8.91
N ASN A 136 6.62 -23.25 -10.06
CA ASN A 136 5.56 -24.25 -10.11
C ASN A 136 6.10 -25.57 -9.56
N MET A 137 5.65 -25.95 -8.36
CA MET A 137 6.02 -27.20 -7.68
C MET A 137 5.61 -28.45 -8.48
N GLU A 138 4.63 -28.36 -9.39
CA GLU A 138 4.18 -29.47 -10.24
C GLU A 138 5.27 -30.02 -11.18
N ILE A 139 6.33 -29.26 -11.44
CA ILE A 139 7.43 -29.72 -12.31
C ILE A 139 8.54 -30.44 -11.52
N LEU A 140 8.65 -30.21 -10.20
CA LEU A 140 9.71 -30.81 -9.38
C LEU A 140 9.39 -32.24 -8.93
N ASP A 141 8.12 -32.60 -8.79
CA ASP A 141 7.74 -33.98 -8.44
C ASP A 141 8.03 -34.98 -9.58
N ASN A 142 8.14 -34.51 -10.83
CA ASN A 142 8.46 -35.35 -11.99
C ASN A 142 9.96 -35.56 -12.21
N PHE A 143 10.84 -34.81 -11.54
CA PHE A 143 12.30 -34.94 -11.72
C PHE A 143 12.97 -35.87 -10.69
N ASN A 144 12.27 -36.23 -9.61
CA ASN A 144 12.82 -37.10 -8.55
C ASN A 144 12.52 -38.60 -8.71
N PHE A 145 11.80 -39.03 -9.76
CA PHE A 145 11.45 -40.45 -9.95
C PHE A 145 12.48 -41.25 -10.78
N ALA A 146 13.48 -40.60 -11.40
CA ALA A 146 14.33 -41.26 -12.41
C ALA A 146 15.71 -41.75 -11.92
N THR A 147 15.96 -41.94 -10.62
CA THR A 147 17.32 -42.31 -10.13
C THR A 147 17.42 -43.52 -9.19
N THR A 148 16.40 -44.36 -9.07
CA THR A 148 16.44 -45.52 -8.14
C THR A 148 16.30 -46.90 -8.78
N ASP A 149 16.84 -47.15 -9.98
CA ASP A 149 16.78 -48.50 -10.57
C ASP A 149 18.14 -48.95 -11.17
N MET A 150 19.23 -48.96 -10.39
CA MET A 150 20.50 -49.58 -10.82
C MET A 150 21.28 -50.23 -9.64
N GLU A 151 20.62 -51.04 -8.80
CA GLU A 151 21.33 -52.09 -8.06
C GLU A 151 20.72 -53.45 -8.42
N GLY A 152 21.43 -54.15 -9.31
CA GLY A 152 21.13 -55.51 -9.74
C GLY A 152 21.65 -56.57 -8.77
N PRO A 153 21.33 -57.85 -9.04
CA PRO A 153 21.49 -58.99 -8.14
C PRO A 153 22.94 -59.43 -7.90
#